data_AF-A0A1R0XN54-F1
#
_entry.id   AF-A0A1R0XN54-F1
#
_cell.length_a   1.000
_cell.length_b   1.000
_cell.length_c   1.000
_cell.angle_alpha   90.00
_cell.angle_beta   90.00
_cell.angle_gamma   90.00
#
_symmetry.space_group_name_H-M   'P 1'
#
loop_
_entity.id
_entity.type
_entity.pdbx_description
1 polymer ?
#
loop_
_entity_poly.entity_id
_entity_poly.type
_entity_poly.pdbx_seq_one_letter_code
_entity_poly.pdbx_strand_id
1 'polypeptide(L)'
;MNIALAIMYLYPYANPFRDFVVQDNGAEPVLHEGAEEKGRVRYEIKPPGEGEEPLEGVHYCYGIDYNLLVEGEHYDLVERGPYIAAWNLDVPQPTEVELEAAWEAYLEAEAKKPPELSEVEQLRAENMALQDRLQDIEVIMAELLSI
;
A
#
# COMPACT_ATOMS: atom_id res chain seq x y z
N MET A 1 1.48 -2.96 -9.39
CA MET A 1 1.15 -1.59 -8.95
C MET A 1 0.85 -1.60 -7.45
N ASN A 2 1.17 -0.55 -6.69
CA ASN A 2 0.74 -0.45 -5.30
C ASN A 2 -0.63 0.25 -5.24
N ILE A 3 -1.70 -0.55 -5.17
CA ILE A 3 -3.09 -0.06 -5.18
C ILE A 3 -3.36 0.86 -3.98
N ALA A 4 -2.82 0.54 -2.80
CA ALA A 4 -3.05 1.35 -1.61
C ALA A 4 -2.44 2.76 -1.76
N LEU A 5 -1.23 2.86 -2.30
CA LEU A 5 -0.61 4.16 -2.58
C LEU A 5 -1.36 4.93 -3.67
N ALA A 6 -1.83 4.25 -4.72
CA ALA A 6 -2.64 4.88 -5.76
C ALA A 6 -3.96 5.44 -5.21
N ILE A 7 -4.66 4.68 -4.36
CA ILE A 7 -5.88 5.14 -3.67
C ILE A 7 -5.57 6.31 -2.75
N MET A 8 -4.49 6.24 -1.97
CA MET A 8 -4.09 7.35 -1.09
C MET A 8 -3.66 8.60 -1.87
N TYR A 9 -3.16 8.45 -3.09
CA TYR A 9 -2.88 9.58 -3.97
C TYR A 9 -4.17 10.24 -4.48
N LEU A 10 -5.16 9.45 -4.89
CA LEU A 10 -6.49 9.94 -5.31
C LEU A 10 -7.30 10.52 -4.14
N TYR A 11 -7.20 9.90 -2.97
CA TYR A 11 -7.94 10.25 -1.76
C TYR A 11 -6.96 10.42 -0.58
N PRO A 12 -6.27 11.58 -0.47
CA PRO A 12 -5.21 11.80 0.54
C PRO A 12 -5.64 11.66 2.00
N TYR A 13 -6.93 11.77 2.26
CA TYR A 13 -7.50 11.64 3.61
C TYR A 13 -8.02 10.23 3.91
N ALA A 14 -8.02 9.32 2.93
CA ALA A 14 -8.47 7.95 3.12
C ALA A 14 -7.47 7.16 3.97
N ASN A 15 -7.99 6.44 4.96
CA ASN A 15 -7.24 5.58 5.83
C ASN A 15 -7.28 4.12 5.34
N PRO A 16 -6.14 3.52 4.95
CA PRO A 16 -6.09 2.14 4.42
C PRO A 16 -6.43 1.04 5.45
N PHE A 17 -6.70 1.40 6.70
CA PHE A 17 -7.13 0.47 7.76
C PHE A 17 -8.61 0.63 8.12
N ARG A 18 -9.30 1.65 7.58
CA ARG A 18 -10.72 1.94 7.92
C ARG A 18 -11.58 2.13 6.68
N ASP A 19 -11.07 2.88 5.71
CA ASP A 19 -11.86 3.42 4.61
C ASP A 19 -11.81 2.51 3.37
N PHE A 20 -10.74 1.73 3.23
CA PHE A 20 -10.64 0.67 2.23
C PHE A 20 -9.64 -0.39 2.71
N VAL A 21 -9.73 -1.60 2.17
CA VAL A 21 -8.80 -2.69 2.46
C VAL A 21 -8.25 -3.22 1.15
N VAL A 22 -6.93 -3.27 1.00
CA VAL A 22 -6.24 -3.95 -0.11
C VAL A 22 -5.73 -5.28 0.40
N GLN A 23 -6.04 -6.36 -0.30
CA GLN A 23 -5.55 -7.70 -0.01
C GLN A 23 -4.75 -8.23 -1.19
N ASP A 24 -3.79 -9.11 -0.89
CA ASP A 24 -3.09 -9.90 -1.89
C ASP A 24 -3.11 -11.35 -1.40
N ASN A 25 -3.82 -12.20 -2.14
CA ASN A 25 -3.97 -13.62 -1.80
C ASN A 25 -2.79 -14.44 -2.35
N GLY A 26 -1.86 -13.84 -3.09
CA GLY A 26 -0.76 -14.53 -3.76
C GLY A 26 -1.22 -15.42 -4.91
N ALA A 27 -0.40 -16.44 -5.21
CA ALA A 27 -0.69 -17.39 -6.28
C ALA A 27 -1.85 -18.32 -5.91
N GLU A 28 -2.96 -18.24 -6.65
CA GLU A 28 -4.11 -19.12 -6.49
C GLU A 28 -4.07 -20.22 -7.58
N PRO A 29 -4.11 -21.53 -7.24
CA PRO A 29 -4.40 -22.57 -8.20
C PRO A 29 -5.78 -22.34 -8.84
N VAL A 30 -5.79 -22.23 -10.16
CA VAL A 30 -7.00 -22.13 -10.97
C VAL A 30 -7.28 -23.50 -11.59
N LEU A 31 -8.53 -23.94 -11.48
CA LEU A 31 -9.00 -25.19 -12.04
C LEU A 31 -9.11 -25.07 -13.57
N HIS A 32 -8.55 -26.04 -14.29
CA HIS A 32 -8.76 -26.23 -15.72
C HIS A 32 -10.24 -26.64 -15.98
N GLU A 33 -10.79 -26.18 -17.11
CA GLU A 33 -12.05 -26.66 -17.71
C GLU A 33 -12.22 -28.18 -17.53
N GLY A 34 -13.24 -28.60 -16.76
CA GLY A 34 -13.52 -30.01 -16.41
C GLY A 34 -13.42 -30.39 -14.92
N ALA A 35 -12.88 -29.52 -14.06
CA ALA A 35 -12.69 -29.81 -12.63
C ALA A 35 -13.76 -29.19 -11.69
N GLU A 36 -14.89 -28.76 -12.24
CA GLU A 36 -15.94 -27.99 -11.54
C GLU A 36 -16.70 -28.79 -10.45
N GLU A 37 -16.70 -30.12 -10.49
CA GLU A 37 -17.44 -30.96 -9.53
C GLU A 37 -16.87 -30.95 -8.09
N LYS A 38 -15.63 -30.46 -7.88
CA LYS A 38 -14.92 -30.64 -6.60
C LYS A 38 -14.73 -29.38 -5.74
N GLY A 39 -15.06 -28.18 -6.28
CA GLY A 39 -15.31 -26.92 -5.55
C GLY A 39 -14.20 -26.33 -4.63
N ARG A 40 -14.24 -25.00 -4.43
CA ARG A 40 -13.48 -24.30 -3.36
C ARG A 40 -14.18 -24.53 -2.01
N VAL A 41 -13.45 -24.82 -0.94
CA VAL A 41 -14.04 -24.94 0.41
C VAL A 41 -14.09 -23.58 1.11
N ARG A 42 -15.28 -23.26 1.65
CA ARG A 42 -15.55 -22.07 2.46
C ARG A 42 -15.15 -22.36 3.90
N TYR A 43 -14.11 -21.70 4.41
CA TYR A 43 -13.75 -21.81 5.83
C TYR A 43 -14.46 -20.73 6.65
N GLU A 44 -15.18 -21.16 7.69
CA GLU A 44 -15.75 -20.26 8.70
C GLU A 44 -14.65 -19.84 9.67
N ILE A 45 -14.29 -18.56 9.66
CA ILE A 45 -13.33 -18.01 10.62
C ILE A 45 -13.95 -17.91 12.01
N LYS A 46 -15.27 -17.70 12.07
CA LYS A 46 -16.09 -17.70 13.28
C LYS A 46 -17.54 -18.09 12.91
N PRO A 47 -18.19 -19.00 13.65
CA PRO A 47 -19.59 -19.30 13.41
C PRO A 47 -20.45 -18.04 13.72
N PRO A 48 -21.49 -17.76 12.91
CA PRO A 48 -22.42 -16.65 13.19
C PRO A 48 -23.09 -16.83 14.55
N GLY A 49 -23.34 -15.71 15.24
CA GLY A 49 -24.10 -15.72 16.49
C GLY A 49 -25.55 -16.18 16.26
N GLU A 50 -26.24 -16.57 17.34
CA GLU A 50 -27.65 -16.97 17.26
C GLU A 50 -28.50 -15.80 16.71
N GLY A 51 -29.02 -15.96 15.49
CA GLY A 51 -29.83 -14.95 14.81
C GLY A 51 -29.09 -14.05 13.82
N GLU A 52 -27.79 -14.25 13.60
CA GLU A 52 -27.02 -13.53 12.56
C GLU A 52 -27.10 -14.27 11.22
N GLU A 53 -27.51 -13.57 10.15
CA GLU A 53 -27.39 -14.11 8.79
C GLU A 53 -25.93 -13.97 8.30
N PRO A 54 -25.36 -15.00 7.67
CA PRO A 54 -24.00 -14.93 7.17
C PRO A 54 -23.89 -13.96 5.98
N LEU A 55 -23.29 -12.78 6.21
CA LEU A 55 -22.94 -11.86 5.12
C LEU A 55 -21.74 -12.40 4.31
N GLU A 56 -21.89 -12.40 2.98
CA GLU A 56 -20.83 -12.69 2.02
C GLU A 56 -19.74 -11.60 2.15
N GLY A 57 -18.50 -12.00 2.46
CA GLY A 57 -17.35 -11.09 2.58
C GLY A 57 -16.89 -10.69 3.99
N VAL A 58 -17.65 -10.97 5.06
CA VAL A 58 -17.30 -10.51 6.43
C VAL A 58 -16.81 -11.62 7.37
N HIS A 59 -17.13 -12.89 7.08
CA HIS A 59 -16.91 -14.01 8.01
C HIS A 59 -16.21 -15.24 7.41
N TYR A 60 -15.79 -15.16 6.16
CA TYR A 60 -15.27 -16.29 5.40
C TYR A 60 -13.94 -15.92 4.78
N CYS A 61 -12.94 -16.79 4.97
CA CYS A 61 -11.79 -16.82 4.08
C CYS A 61 -11.98 -17.94 3.06
N TYR A 62 -11.65 -17.63 1.81
CA TYR A 62 -11.42 -18.65 0.81
C TYR A 62 -9.94 -19.02 0.89
N GLY A 63 -9.67 -20.13 1.57
CA GLY A 63 -8.35 -20.76 1.56
C GLY A 63 -8.34 -21.91 0.57
N ILE A 64 -7.22 -22.11 -0.11
CA ILE A 64 -7.00 -23.35 -0.86
C ILE A 64 -6.62 -24.43 0.14
N ASP A 65 -7.47 -25.43 0.26
CA ASP A 65 -7.08 -26.66 0.94
C ASP A 65 -6.19 -27.47 0.01
N TYR A 66 -4.88 -27.42 0.22
CA TYR A 66 -3.94 -28.24 -0.56
C TYR A 66 -4.20 -29.74 -0.38
N ASN A 67 -4.94 -30.17 0.65
CA ASN A 67 -5.35 -31.57 0.82
C ASN A 67 -6.51 -31.97 -0.11
N LEU A 68 -7.17 -31.02 -0.78
CA LEU A 68 -8.19 -31.29 -1.81
C LEU A 68 -7.58 -31.44 -3.21
N LEU A 69 -6.27 -31.18 -3.37
CA LEU A 69 -5.57 -31.41 -4.62
C LEU A 69 -5.35 -32.92 -4.83
N VAL A 70 -5.51 -33.36 -6.07
CA VAL A 70 -5.36 -34.78 -6.45
C VAL A 70 -3.99 -35.00 -7.05
N GLU A 71 -3.27 -35.99 -6.54
CA GLU A 71 -1.99 -36.43 -7.12
C GLU A 71 -2.21 -36.91 -8.56
N GLY A 72 -1.53 -36.27 -9.52
CA GLY A 72 -1.63 -36.58 -10.95
C GLY A 72 -2.52 -35.64 -11.77
N GLU A 73 -3.22 -34.69 -11.15
CA GLU A 73 -3.91 -33.60 -11.86
C GLU A 73 -2.99 -32.37 -12.03
N HIS A 74 -3.18 -31.65 -13.14
CA HIS A 74 -2.42 -30.43 -13.44
C HIS A 74 -3.18 -29.20 -12.94
N TYR A 75 -2.52 -28.38 -12.13
CA TYR A 75 -3.04 -27.13 -11.60
C TYR A 75 -2.17 -25.97 -12.08
N ASP A 76 -2.79 -24.91 -12.58
CA ASP A 76 -2.10 -23.67 -12.92
C ASP A 76 -2.13 -22.73 -11.72
N LEU A 77 -0.95 -22.37 -11.21
CA LEU A 77 -0.83 -21.31 -10.21
C LEU A 77 -0.93 -19.97 -10.92
N VAL A 78 -2.01 -19.24 -10.69
CA VAL A 78 -2.25 -17.91 -11.27
C VAL A 78 -2.08 -16.86 -10.17
N GLU A 79 -1.10 -15.99 -10.34
CA GLU A 79 -0.95 -14.80 -9.50
C GLU A 79 -1.93 -13.72 -9.99
N ARG A 80 -2.93 -13.41 -9.16
CA ARG A 80 -3.92 -12.36 -9.47
C ARG A 80 -3.51 -10.98 -8.98
N GLY A 81 -2.47 -10.89 -8.14
CA GLY A 81 -1.97 -9.65 -7.57
C GLY A 81 -2.92 -9.03 -6.53
N PRO A 82 -2.53 -7.88 -5.95
CA PRO A 82 -3.33 -7.18 -4.96
C PRO A 82 -4.65 -6.67 -5.56
N TYR A 83 -5.72 -6.64 -4.75
CA TYR A 83 -7.05 -6.13 -5.11
C TYR A 83 -7.71 -5.41 -3.93
N ILE A 84 -8.71 -4.57 -4.22
CA ILE A 84 -9.51 -3.89 -3.19
C ILE A 84 -10.56 -4.87 -2.65
N ALA A 85 -10.36 -5.34 -1.42
CA ALA A 85 -11.24 -6.30 -0.75
C ALA A 85 -12.42 -5.64 -0.04
N ALA A 86 -12.27 -4.40 0.43
CA ALA A 86 -13.35 -3.63 1.05
C ALA A 86 -13.25 -2.16 0.67
N TRP A 87 -14.41 -1.51 0.53
CA TRP A 87 -14.54 -0.10 0.19
C TRP A 87 -15.64 0.53 1.04
N ASN A 88 -15.25 1.44 1.94
CA ASN A 88 -16.11 2.07 2.94
C ASN A 88 -16.23 3.59 2.74
N LEU A 89 -15.75 4.13 1.62
CA LEU A 89 -15.89 5.55 1.28
C LEU A 89 -17.20 5.84 0.56
N ASP A 90 -17.79 7.01 0.79
CA ASP A 90 -19.02 7.48 0.13
C ASP A 90 -18.81 7.88 -1.35
N VAL A 91 -17.62 7.65 -1.91
CA VAL A 91 -17.26 7.88 -3.31
C VAL A 91 -17.20 6.56 -4.07
N PRO A 92 -17.42 6.55 -5.40
CA PRO A 92 -17.27 5.33 -6.18
C PRO A 92 -15.86 4.76 -6.07
N GLN A 93 -15.78 3.42 -6.09
CA GLN A 93 -14.51 2.70 -6.16
C GLN A 93 -13.80 3.06 -7.48
N PRO A 94 -12.51 3.40 -7.45
CA PRO A 94 -11.75 3.71 -8.66
C PRO A 94 -11.62 2.48 -9.56
N THR A 95 -11.67 2.71 -10.86
CA THR A 95 -11.43 1.70 -11.89
C THR A 95 -9.93 1.41 -12.03
N GLU A 96 -9.56 0.28 -12.65
CA GLU A 96 -8.15 -0.08 -12.86
C GLU A 96 -7.39 1.01 -13.64
N VAL A 97 -8.03 1.60 -14.65
CA VAL A 97 -7.43 2.69 -15.45
C VAL A 97 -7.15 3.92 -14.59
N GLU A 98 -8.05 4.26 -13.67
CA GLU A 98 -7.86 5.37 -12.74
C GLU A 98 -6.76 5.07 -11.72
N LEU A 99 -6.65 3.82 -11.26
CA LEU A 99 -5.58 3.38 -10.37
C LEU A 99 -4.21 3.44 -11.06
N GLU A 100 -4.12 2.97 -12.32
CA GLU A 100 -2.89 3.04 -13.12
C GLU A 100 -2.47 4.50 -13.35
N ALA A 101 -3.38 5.36 -13.77
CA ALA A 101 -3.11 6.78 -13.97
C ALA A 101 -2.67 7.48 -12.67
N ALA A 102 -3.31 7.15 -11.54
CA ALA A 102 -2.93 7.67 -10.23
C ALA A 102 -1.54 7.19 -9.81
N TRP A 103 -1.20 5.93 -10.10
CA TRP A 103 0.10 5.36 -9.79
C TRP A 103 1.21 6.02 -10.62
N GLU A 104 1.00 6.25 -11.90
CA GLU A 104 1.95 6.98 -12.75
C GLU A 104 2.15 8.43 -12.26
N ALA A 105 1.07 9.12 -11.93
CA ALA A 105 1.12 10.47 -11.38
C ALA A 105 1.85 10.52 -10.02
N TYR A 106 1.63 9.52 -9.17
CA TYR A 106 2.37 9.36 -7.91
C TYR A 106 3.86 9.18 -8.16
N LEU A 107 4.25 8.31 -9.08
CA LEU A 107 5.66 8.08 -9.42
C LEU A 107 6.33 9.33 -10.00
N GLU A 108 5.63 10.08 -10.85
CA GLU A 108 6.15 11.34 -11.40
C GLU A 108 6.31 12.40 -10.30
N ALA A 109 5.35 12.50 -9.38
CA ALA A 109 5.42 13.40 -8.24
C ALA A 109 6.58 13.04 -7.31
N GLU A 110 6.76 11.75 -7.02
CA GLU A 110 7.84 11.25 -6.17
C GLU A 110 9.21 11.45 -6.84
N ALA A 111 9.31 11.26 -8.15
CA ALA A 111 10.53 11.52 -8.91
C ALA A 111 10.91 13.02 -8.97
N LYS A 112 9.92 13.92 -8.89
CA LYS A 112 10.13 15.37 -8.81
C LYS A 112 10.44 15.87 -7.40
N LYS A 113 10.26 15.02 -6.38
CA LYS A 113 10.54 15.41 -5.00
C LYS A 113 12.04 15.69 -4.87
N PRO A 114 12.45 16.88 -4.39
CA PRO A 114 13.86 17.12 -4.11
C PRO A 114 14.33 16.06 -3.11
N PRO A 115 15.58 15.57 -3.24
CA PRO A 115 16.10 14.59 -2.30
C PRO A 115 15.93 15.15 -0.88
N GLU A 116 15.20 14.43 -0.04
CA GLU A 116 15.14 14.77 1.37
C GLU A 116 16.56 14.64 1.91
N LEU A 117 17.17 15.78 2.25
CA LEU A 117 18.47 15.78 2.91
C LEU A 117 18.33 14.91 4.15
N SER A 118 19.19 13.90 4.27
CA SER A 118 19.25 13.10 5.49
C SER A 118 19.43 14.03 6.69
N GLU A 119 18.96 13.64 7.88
CA GLU A 119 19.10 14.45 9.10
C GLU A 119 20.55 14.93 9.30
N VAL A 120 21.53 14.08 8.95
CA VAL A 120 22.96 14.41 9.01
C VAL A 120 23.35 15.51 8.03
N GLU A 121 22.80 15.52 6.82
CA GLU A 121 23.07 16.54 5.82
C GLU A 121 22.39 17.87 6.16
N GLN A 122 21.18 17.83 6.73
CA GLN A 122 20.50 19.02 7.28
C GLN A 122 21.33 19.63 8.41
N LEU A 123 21.75 18.81 9.38
CA LEU A 123 22.58 19.27 10.49
C LEU A 123 23.95 19.79 10.03
N ARG A 124 24.54 19.23 8.96
CA ARG A 124 25.77 19.78 8.36
C ARG A 124 25.53 21.12 7.69
N ALA A 125 24.45 21.25 6.92
CA ALA A 125 24.09 22.52 6.29
C ALA A 125 23.83 23.61 7.32
N GLU A 126 23.10 23.28 8.40
CA GLU A 126 22.86 24.19 9.53
C GLU A 126 24.16 24.56 10.26
N ASN A 127 25.03 23.59 10.55
CA ASN A 127 26.32 23.87 11.19
C ASN A 127 27.22 24.76 10.30
N MET A 128 27.27 24.53 8.99
CA MET A 128 28.01 25.40 8.08
C MET A 128 27.44 26.82 8.07
N ALA A 129 26.11 26.97 8.03
CA ALA A 129 25.46 28.27 8.08
C ALA A 129 25.71 29.01 9.41
N LEU A 130 25.78 28.28 10.53
CA LEU A 130 26.13 28.85 11.83
C LEU A 130 27.61 29.26 11.91
N GLN A 131 28.51 28.46 11.34
CA GLN A 131 29.93 28.81 11.26
C GLN A 131 30.17 30.06 10.43
N ASP A 132 29.49 30.20 9.30
CA ASP A 132 29.57 31.38 8.43
C ASP A 132 29.13 32.65 9.18
N ARG A 133 27.99 32.58 9.89
CA ARG A 133 27.52 33.68 10.74
C ARG A 133 28.48 34.02 11.88
N LEU A 134 29.10 33.02 12.50
CA LEU A 134 30.10 33.25 13.53
C LEU A 134 31.32 33.98 12.96
N GLN A 135 31.77 33.56 11.78
CA GLN A 135 32.91 34.16 11.10
C GLN A 135 32.63 35.61 10.70
N ASP A 136 31.42 35.91 10.22
CA ASP A 136 30.97 37.29 9.96
C ASP A 136 30.99 38.15 11.24
N ILE A 137 30.51 37.61 12.37
CA ILE A 137 30.52 38.31 13.65
C ILE A 137 31.95 38.54 14.14
N GLU A 138 32.85 37.57 13.97
CA GLU A 138 34.27 37.71 14.31
C GLU A 138 34.95 38.81 13.51
N VAL A 139 34.67 38.90 12.20
CA VAL A 139 35.17 39.97 11.32
C VAL A 139 34.65 41.32 11.79
N ILE A 140 33.35 41.44 12.06
CA ILE A 140 32.73 42.69 12.56
C ILE A 140 33.36 43.11 13.90
N MET A 141 33.58 42.16 14.82
CA MET A 141 34.24 42.46 16.10
C MET A 141 35.69 42.92 15.92
N ALA A 142 36.44 42.30 15.01
CA ALA A 142 37.82 42.69 14.73
C ALA A 142 37.91 44.11 14.14
N GLU A 143 36.98 44.48 13.25
CA GLU A 143 36.88 45.83 12.70
C GLU A 143 36.56 46.87 13.79
N LEU A 144 35.63 46.55 14.70
CA LEU A 144 35.25 47.45 15.81
C LEU A 144 36.35 47.64 16.85
N LEU A 145 37.21 46.64 17.07
CA LEU A 145 38.34 46.71 18.01
C LEU A 145 39.60 47.35 17.42
N SER A 146 39.62 47.58 16.10
CA SER A 146 40.73 48.21 15.39
C SER A 146 40.55 49.73 15.19
N ILE A 147 39.54 50.34 15.82
CA ILE A 147 39.27 51.79 15.89
C ILE A 147 39.59 52.31 17.30
#